data_AF-F6V093-F1
#
_entry.id   AF-F6V093-F1
#
_cell.length_a   1.000
_cell.length_b   1.000
_cell.length_c   1.000
_cell.angle_alpha   90.00
_cell.angle_beta   90.00
_cell.angle_gamma   90.00
#
_symmetry.space_group_name_H-M   'P 1'
#
loop_
_entity.id
_entity.type
_entity.pdbx_description
1 polymer ?
#
loop_
_entity_poly.entity_id
_entity_poly.type
_entity_poly.pdbx_seq_one_letter_code
_entity_poly.pdbx_strand_id
1 'polypeptide(L)'
;MNACHKLLEQAEVLKKGINGWNGVSDDGSSTGEVVTNRTNLQDVYRKLLITNLEFALDKKTEQDLWNFVFKNHITALQQKLKDKSNAHRTEAQSQLSSFLDSASGFYHQLLHDLCCAFHVNIPCRVRSSKLLLLKDTSLKHGSITHQPERPSCQYMCQHCLVHLGDIARYRNQSGQAESYYRHAAQLVPSNGQPYNQLAILASASGDVLSTAFYYCRSLAVKCPFPGSGTNLRRQLSKILGGDEPRHAKISTSELIKFLLKFHACIYLHKNESELSVMVDRLSGYLHAHLRAGSLSRQQISHMIFLNLFSLHHLSPDGVDGSFVR
;
A
#
# COMPACT_ATOMS: atom_id res chain seq x y z
N MET A 1 11.05 27.79 23.04
CA MET A 1 10.05 27.30 22.04
C MET A 1 10.79 26.57 20.93
N ASN A 2 10.65 25.25 20.91
CA ASN A 2 11.45 24.29 20.14
C ASN A 2 11.32 24.53 18.60
N ALA A 3 12.43 24.47 17.86
CA ALA A 3 12.48 24.73 16.41
C ALA A 3 11.49 23.86 15.61
N CYS A 4 11.20 22.64 16.07
CA CYS A 4 10.19 21.76 15.47
C CYS A 4 8.76 22.32 15.56
N HIS A 5 8.41 23.00 16.65
CA HIS A 5 7.07 23.60 16.79
C HIS A 5 6.88 24.78 15.83
N LYS A 6 7.92 25.61 15.62
CA LYS A 6 7.88 26.70 14.63
C LYS A 6 7.68 26.17 13.20
N LEU A 7 8.35 25.07 12.86
CA LEU A 7 8.16 24.40 11.57
C LEU A 7 6.74 23.85 11.44
N LEU A 8 6.15 23.31 12.50
CA LEU A 8 4.77 22.82 12.47
C LEU A 8 3.76 23.97 12.31
N GLU A 9 3.93 25.08 13.03
CA GLU A 9 3.11 26.29 12.85
C GLU A 9 3.19 26.83 11.42
N GLN A 10 4.40 26.86 10.84
CA GLN A 10 4.60 27.20 9.44
C GLN A 10 3.85 26.24 8.51
N ALA A 11 3.90 24.93 8.79
CA ALA A 11 3.18 23.92 8.00
C ALA A 11 1.65 24.10 8.06
N GLU A 12 1.09 24.49 9.21
CA GLU A 12 -0.35 24.77 9.33
C GLU A 12 -0.79 25.95 8.46
N VAL A 13 0.02 27.01 8.39
CA VAL A 13 -0.25 28.16 7.51
C VAL A 13 -0.22 27.74 6.04
N LEU A 14 0.81 26.98 5.64
CA LEU A 14 0.95 26.47 4.28
C LEU A 14 -0.20 25.53 3.90
N LYS A 15 -0.64 24.65 4.82
CA LYS A 15 -1.81 23.77 4.60
C LYS A 15 -3.09 24.56 4.33
N LYS A 16 -3.34 25.64 5.06
CA LYS A 16 -4.50 26.52 4.82
C LYS A 16 -4.43 27.16 3.44
N GLY A 17 -3.25 27.63 3.03
CA GLY A 17 -3.02 28.18 1.69
C GLY A 17 -3.22 27.17 0.55
N ILE A 18 -3.06 25.86 0.81
CA ILE A 18 -3.31 24.80 -0.17
C ILE A 18 -4.80 24.40 -0.21
N ASN A 19 -5.45 24.28 0.94
CA ASN A 19 -6.84 23.83 1.06
C ASN A 19 -7.87 24.86 0.59
N GLY A 20 -7.49 26.14 0.48
CA GLY A 20 -8.35 27.18 -0.13
C GLY A 20 -8.62 26.98 -1.62
N TRP A 21 -7.97 26.02 -2.27
CA TRP A 21 -8.06 25.79 -3.71
C TRP A 21 -9.14 24.76 -4.07
N ASN A 22 -10.30 25.25 -4.52
CA ASN A 22 -11.44 24.42 -4.94
C ASN A 22 -11.36 23.98 -6.42
N GLY A 23 -10.20 24.15 -7.08
CA GLY A 23 -10.03 23.79 -8.49
C GLY A 23 -10.79 24.68 -9.49
N VAL A 24 -11.42 25.75 -9.01
CA VAL A 24 -12.18 26.75 -9.78
C VAL A 24 -11.66 28.13 -9.40
N SER A 25 -10.58 28.56 -10.03
CA SER A 25 -10.14 29.95 -9.99
C SER A 25 -9.60 30.29 -11.37
N ASP A 26 -10.26 31.24 -12.01
CA ASP A 26 -10.06 31.67 -13.41
C ASP A 26 -8.82 32.59 -13.56
N ASP A 27 -8.08 32.80 -12.47
CA ASP A 27 -6.85 33.60 -12.43
C ASP A 27 -5.65 32.70 -12.08
N GLY A 28 -4.70 32.62 -13.01
CA GLY A 28 -3.45 31.88 -12.88
C GLY A 28 -2.60 32.29 -11.68
N SER A 29 -2.83 33.46 -11.08
CA SER A 29 -2.13 33.93 -9.87
C SER A 29 -2.36 33.00 -8.66
N SER A 30 -3.61 32.57 -8.44
CA SER A 30 -4.01 31.67 -7.36
C SER A 30 -3.38 30.28 -7.48
N THR A 31 -3.09 29.84 -8.71
CA THR A 31 -2.50 28.53 -8.99
C THR A 31 -1.00 28.53 -8.68
N GLY A 32 -0.30 29.63 -8.99
CA GLY A 32 1.13 29.78 -8.67
C GLY A 32 1.42 29.82 -7.17
N GLU A 33 0.57 30.49 -6.38
CA GLU A 33 0.69 30.54 -4.93
C GLU A 33 0.49 29.16 -4.28
N VAL A 34 -0.52 28.41 -4.74
CA VAL A 34 -0.79 27.04 -4.26
C VAL A 34 0.38 26.09 -4.56
N VAL A 35 0.98 26.19 -5.75
CA VAL A 35 2.17 25.41 -6.11
C VAL A 35 3.35 25.76 -5.21
N THR A 36 3.59 27.05 -4.97
CA THR A 36 4.67 27.53 -4.09
C THR A 36 4.47 27.05 -2.66
N ASN A 37 3.25 27.16 -2.13
CA ASN A 37 2.90 26.68 -0.79
C ASN A 37 3.11 25.16 -0.66
N ARG A 38 2.78 24.40 -1.71
CA ARG A 38 2.99 22.94 -1.76
C ARG A 38 4.47 22.57 -1.76
N THR A 39 5.31 23.29 -2.50
CA THR A 39 6.77 23.09 -2.49
C THR A 39 7.37 23.43 -1.14
N ASN A 40 6.99 24.57 -0.56
CA ASN A 40 7.45 24.96 0.78
C ASN A 40 7.02 23.94 1.85
N LEU A 41 5.81 23.39 1.74
CA LEU A 41 5.32 22.38 2.67
C LEU A 41 6.11 21.06 2.57
N GLN A 42 6.56 20.68 1.36
CA GLN A 42 7.46 19.53 1.17
C GLN A 42 8.76 19.72 1.94
N ASP A 43 9.38 20.89 1.83
CA ASP A 43 10.66 21.19 2.47
C ASP A 43 10.53 21.23 4.00
N VAL A 44 9.46 21.84 4.52
CA VAL A 44 9.18 21.89 5.96
C VAL A 44 8.99 20.48 6.54
N TYR A 45 8.16 19.65 5.90
CA TYR A 45 7.91 18.30 6.37
C TYR A 45 9.11 17.37 6.20
N ARG A 46 9.86 17.47 5.09
CA ARG A 46 11.14 16.74 4.92
C ARG A 46 12.12 17.13 6.02
N LYS A 47 12.27 18.42 6.32
CA LYS A 47 13.16 18.90 7.38
C LYS A 47 12.75 18.35 8.75
N LEU A 48 11.47 18.35 9.07
CA LEU A 48 10.95 17.79 10.33
C LEU A 48 11.26 16.29 10.46
N LEU A 49 10.96 15.51 9.42
CA LEU A 49 11.19 14.05 9.40
C LEU A 49 12.67 13.67 9.56
N ILE A 50 13.60 14.49 9.06
CA ILE A 50 15.05 14.26 9.20
C ILE A 50 15.60 14.79 10.53
N THR A 51 15.11 15.92 11.02
CA THR A 51 15.65 16.60 12.22
C THR A 51 15.19 15.94 13.53
N ASN A 52 13.92 15.53 13.60
CA ASN A 52 13.31 14.89 14.76
C ASN A 52 12.15 13.99 14.33
N LEU A 53 12.48 12.74 13.98
CA LEU A 53 11.51 11.78 13.46
C LEU A 53 10.41 11.45 14.47
N GLU A 54 10.74 11.23 15.75
CA GLU A 54 9.74 10.87 16.77
C GLU A 54 8.68 11.96 16.93
N PHE A 55 9.11 13.22 17.01
CA PHE A 55 8.19 14.34 17.04
C PHE A 55 7.32 14.41 15.77
N ALA A 56 7.93 14.20 14.60
CA ALA A 56 7.21 14.26 13.33
C ALA A 56 6.14 13.16 13.24
N LEU A 57 6.46 11.94 13.68
CA LEU A 57 5.53 10.80 13.70
C LEU A 57 4.41 10.99 14.73
N ASP A 58 4.71 11.50 15.93
CA ASP A 58 3.69 11.86 16.94
C ASP A 58 2.67 12.86 16.38
N LYS A 59 3.15 13.82 15.57
CA LYS A 59 2.32 14.81 14.89
C LYS A 59 1.74 14.34 13.56
N LYS A 60 1.92 13.07 13.17
CA LYS A 60 1.42 12.48 11.92
C LYS A 60 1.86 13.25 10.67
N THR A 61 3.07 13.80 10.71
CA THR A 61 3.63 14.66 9.66
C THR A 61 3.70 13.91 8.32
N GLU A 62 4.00 12.62 8.35
CA GLU A 62 4.09 11.76 7.16
C GLU A 62 2.73 11.57 6.49
N GLN A 63 1.65 11.47 7.28
CA GLN A 63 0.30 11.35 6.76
C GLN A 63 -0.16 12.66 6.12
N ASP A 64 0.12 13.80 6.76
CA ASP A 64 -0.18 15.11 6.22
C ASP A 64 0.61 15.42 4.96
N LEU A 65 1.89 15.05 4.93
CA LEU A 65 2.74 15.13 3.74
C LEU A 65 2.10 14.38 2.58
N TRP A 66 1.75 13.10 2.76
CA TRP A 66 1.09 12.36 1.69
C TRP A 66 -0.24 12.99 1.27
N ASN A 67 -1.12 13.32 2.22
CA ASN A 67 -2.48 13.76 1.91
C ASN A 67 -2.53 15.16 1.28
N PHE A 68 -1.95 16.17 1.93
CA PHE A 68 -2.06 17.57 1.52
C PHE A 68 -1.13 17.90 0.36
N VAL A 69 0.09 17.35 0.34
CA VAL A 69 1.05 17.65 -0.72
C VAL A 69 0.77 16.83 -1.97
N PHE A 70 0.46 15.53 -1.85
CA PHE A 70 0.40 14.65 -3.03
C PHE A 70 -1.02 14.17 -3.35
N LYS A 71 -1.63 13.37 -2.46
CA LYS A 71 -2.85 12.60 -2.71
C LYS A 71 -4.03 13.47 -3.14
N ASN A 72 -4.28 14.59 -2.48
CA ASN A 72 -5.42 15.46 -2.80
C ASN A 72 -5.30 16.01 -4.23
N HIS A 73 -4.11 16.48 -4.62
CA HIS A 73 -3.87 17.01 -5.95
C HIS A 73 -3.91 15.91 -7.03
N ILE A 74 -3.30 14.74 -6.77
CA ILE A 74 -3.39 13.56 -7.64
C ILE A 74 -4.86 13.17 -7.85
N THR A 75 -5.66 13.14 -6.79
CA THR A 75 -7.08 12.77 -6.86
C THR A 75 -7.87 13.78 -7.69
N ALA A 76 -7.63 15.08 -7.50
CA ALA A 76 -8.28 16.13 -8.29
C ALA A 76 -7.95 16.00 -9.79
N LEU A 77 -6.68 15.77 -10.14
CA LEU A 77 -6.27 15.54 -11.53
C LEU A 77 -6.87 14.25 -12.10
N GLN A 78 -6.89 13.15 -11.34
CA GLN A 78 -7.53 11.91 -11.75
C GLN A 78 -9.05 12.05 -11.95
N GLN A 79 -9.72 12.89 -11.17
CA GLN A 79 -11.14 13.20 -11.36
C GLN A 79 -11.36 13.97 -12.67
N LYS A 80 -10.54 14.98 -12.96
CA LYS A 80 -10.56 15.70 -14.25
C LYS A 80 -10.34 14.76 -15.46
N LEU A 81 -9.61 13.66 -15.27
CA LEU A 81 -9.38 12.62 -16.27
C LEU A 81 -10.47 11.53 -16.33
N LYS A 82 -11.39 11.49 -15.37
CA LYS A 82 -12.55 10.58 -15.45
C LYS A 82 -13.70 11.23 -16.22
N ASP A 83 -13.80 12.55 -16.16
CA ASP A 83 -14.74 13.32 -16.97
C ASP A 83 -14.34 13.25 -18.46
N LYS A 84 -15.24 12.69 -19.28
CA LYS A 84 -15.05 12.55 -20.73
C LYS A 84 -15.37 13.84 -21.50
N SER A 85 -16.12 14.76 -20.89
CA SER A 85 -16.53 16.04 -21.50
C SER A 85 -15.55 17.19 -21.23
N ASN A 86 -14.54 16.97 -20.38
CA ASN A 86 -13.56 17.98 -20.02
C ASN A 86 -12.62 18.31 -21.21
N ALA A 87 -12.70 19.54 -21.72
CA ALA A 87 -11.85 20.05 -22.81
C ALA A 87 -10.36 20.07 -22.45
N HIS A 88 -10.01 20.19 -21.17
CA HIS A 88 -8.62 20.25 -20.67
C HIS A 88 -8.05 18.89 -20.27
N ARG A 89 -8.63 17.79 -20.76
CA ARG A 89 -8.21 16.42 -20.40
C ARG A 89 -6.74 16.14 -20.71
N THR A 90 -6.26 16.53 -21.90
CA THR A 90 -4.87 16.32 -22.32
C THR A 90 -3.89 17.10 -21.43
N GLU A 91 -4.24 18.34 -21.09
CA GLU A 91 -3.44 19.17 -20.18
C GLU A 91 -3.39 18.56 -18.77
N ALA A 92 -4.54 18.14 -18.24
CA ALA A 92 -4.61 17.46 -16.94
C ALA A 92 -3.80 16.16 -16.91
N GLN A 93 -3.72 15.43 -18.04
CA GLN A 93 -2.91 14.22 -18.15
C GLN A 93 -1.41 14.55 -18.09
N SER A 94 -0.96 15.58 -18.80
CA SER A 94 0.43 16.06 -18.76
C SER A 94 0.82 16.57 -17.38
N GLN A 95 -0.06 17.36 -16.75
CA GLN A 95 0.12 17.84 -15.37
C GLN A 95 0.23 16.68 -14.40
N LEU A 96 -0.65 15.67 -14.50
CA LEU A 96 -0.59 14.48 -13.65
C LEU A 96 0.71 13.70 -13.84
N SER A 97 1.14 13.49 -15.09
CA SER A 97 2.39 12.76 -15.37
C SER A 97 3.60 13.45 -14.74
N SER A 98 3.75 14.76 -15.00
CA SER A 98 4.85 15.56 -14.44
C SER A 98 4.81 15.58 -12.92
N PHE A 99 3.62 15.72 -12.33
CA PHE A 99 3.46 15.71 -10.88
C PHE A 99 3.81 14.35 -10.26
N LEU A 100 3.44 13.24 -10.90
CA LEU A 100 3.81 11.89 -10.43
C LEU A 100 5.33 11.63 -10.56
N ASP A 101 5.98 12.17 -11.59
CA ASP A 101 7.44 12.09 -11.74
C ASP A 101 8.16 12.87 -10.64
N SER A 102 7.70 14.09 -10.36
CA SER A 102 8.20 14.92 -9.25
C SER A 102 7.98 14.26 -7.89
N ALA A 103 6.77 13.73 -7.64
CA ALA A 103 6.45 13.00 -6.41
C ALA A 103 7.32 11.75 -6.23
N SER A 104 7.58 11.01 -7.32
CA SER A 104 8.51 9.89 -7.31
C SER A 104 9.91 10.36 -6.90
N GLY A 105 10.43 11.44 -7.50
CA GLY A 105 11.73 12.01 -7.16
C GLY A 105 11.83 12.41 -5.68
N PHE A 106 10.80 13.09 -5.15
CA PHE A 106 10.72 13.49 -3.75
C PHE A 106 10.81 12.28 -2.80
N TYR A 107 10.00 11.23 -3.00
CA TYR A 107 10.02 10.07 -2.11
C TYR A 107 11.30 9.23 -2.23
N HIS A 108 11.93 9.18 -3.41
CA HIS A 108 13.27 8.58 -3.54
C HIS A 108 14.32 9.35 -2.75
N GLN A 109 14.31 10.68 -2.85
CA GLN A 109 15.25 11.52 -2.11
C GLN A 109 15.03 11.41 -0.61
N LEU A 110 13.77 11.49 -0.15
CA LEU A 110 13.44 11.31 1.27
C LEU A 110 13.87 9.94 1.79
N LEU A 111 13.60 8.86 1.03
CA LEU A 111 14.05 7.52 1.40
C LEU A 111 15.58 7.43 1.49
N HIS A 112 16.29 8.05 0.54
CA HIS A 112 17.74 8.11 0.55
C HIS A 112 18.26 8.83 1.80
N ASP A 113 17.72 10.02 2.10
CA ASP A 113 18.11 10.82 3.26
C ASP A 113 17.87 10.06 4.57
N LEU A 114 16.71 9.41 4.72
CA LEU A 114 16.37 8.58 5.89
C LEU A 114 17.35 7.39 6.04
N CYS A 115 17.67 6.69 4.93
CA CYS A 115 18.62 5.59 4.97
C CYS A 115 20.03 6.05 5.33
N CYS A 116 20.46 7.21 4.84
CA CYS A 116 21.77 7.79 5.12
C CYS A 116 21.85 8.32 6.56
N ALA A 117 20.82 9.03 7.03
CA ALA A 117 20.77 9.61 8.36
C ALA A 117 20.61 8.56 9.48
N PHE A 118 19.87 7.48 9.24
CA PHE A 118 19.51 6.50 10.27
C PHE A 118 20.09 5.09 10.03
N HIS A 119 20.98 4.94 9.05
CA HIS A 119 21.67 3.68 8.72
C HIS A 119 20.75 2.47 8.49
N VAL A 120 19.56 2.69 7.91
CA VAL A 120 18.62 1.62 7.57
C VAL A 120 19.11 0.85 6.34
N ASN A 121 19.33 -0.45 6.50
CA ASN A 121 19.66 -1.34 5.39
C ASN A 121 18.39 -1.82 4.69
N ILE A 122 18.12 -1.27 3.51
CA ILE A 122 17.08 -1.78 2.60
C ILE A 122 17.76 -2.69 1.57
N PRO A 123 17.32 -3.96 1.41
CA PRO A 123 17.96 -4.94 0.51
C PRO A 123 18.17 -4.47 -0.92
N CYS A 124 17.35 -3.53 -1.40
CA CYS A 124 17.39 -3.01 -2.77
C CYS A 124 18.07 -1.66 -2.92
N ARG A 125 18.66 -1.13 -1.84
CA ARG A 125 19.56 0.01 -1.94
C ARG A 125 20.83 -0.44 -2.63
N VAL A 126 21.02 -0.03 -3.88
CA VAL A 126 22.38 0.04 -4.42
C VAL A 126 23.12 1.04 -3.53
N ARG A 127 23.95 0.52 -2.62
CA ARG A 127 24.83 1.40 -1.83
C ARG A 127 25.67 2.16 -2.85
N SER A 128 25.74 3.50 -2.75
CA SER A 128 26.68 4.29 -3.56
C SER A 128 28.10 3.75 -3.45
N SER A 129 28.46 3.08 -2.36
CA SER A 129 29.76 2.38 -2.26
C SER A 129 30.01 1.29 -3.31
N LYS A 130 28.99 0.78 -4.02
CA LYS A 130 29.11 -0.19 -5.13
C LYS A 130 29.03 0.46 -6.53
N LEU A 131 28.55 1.69 -6.64
CA LEU A 131 28.65 2.48 -7.86
C LEU A 131 29.83 3.44 -7.64
N LEU A 132 30.99 3.18 -8.24
CA LEU A 132 32.25 3.92 -8.08
C LEU A 132 32.20 5.45 -8.39
N LEU A 133 31.02 6.07 -8.37
CA LEU A 133 30.73 7.41 -8.88
C LEU A 133 30.47 8.47 -7.80
N LEU A 134 30.22 8.11 -6.53
CA LEU A 134 30.12 9.10 -5.45
C LEU A 134 30.70 8.50 -4.17
N LYS A 135 31.81 9.09 -3.68
CA LYS A 135 32.20 8.95 -2.27
C LYS A 135 30.95 9.25 -1.44
N ASP A 136 30.67 8.44 -0.41
CA ASP A 136 29.76 8.82 0.67
C ASP A 136 30.27 10.16 1.22
N THR A 137 29.82 11.26 0.63
CA THR A 137 29.72 12.51 1.34
C THR A 137 28.70 12.16 2.40
N SER A 138 29.20 11.78 3.57
CA SER A 138 28.46 11.90 4.81
C SER A 138 27.92 13.31 4.79
N LEU A 139 26.69 13.48 4.31
CA LEU A 139 25.97 14.72 4.40
C LEU A 139 26.08 15.01 5.89
N LYS A 140 26.85 16.06 6.21
CA LYS A 140 26.87 16.63 7.54
C LYS A 140 25.44 17.12 7.72
N HIS A 141 24.55 16.21 8.12
CA HIS A 141 23.17 16.49 8.48
C HIS A 141 23.30 17.28 9.76
N GLY A 142 23.55 18.57 9.59
CA GLY A 142 23.63 19.53 10.68
C GLY A 142 22.34 19.40 11.47
N SER A 143 22.49 19.07 12.74
CA SER A 143 21.43 19.09 13.75
C SER A 143 20.40 17.96 13.71
N ILE A 144 20.80 16.68 13.59
CA ILE A 144 19.95 15.60 14.14
C ILE A 144 19.88 15.84 15.64
N THR A 145 18.72 16.28 16.14
CA THR A 145 18.56 16.68 17.54
C THR A 145 18.34 15.50 18.47
N HIS A 146 17.86 14.37 17.94
CA HIS A 146 17.55 13.16 18.68
C HIS A 146 17.80 11.93 17.79
N GLN A 147 18.47 10.90 18.31
CA GLN A 147 18.56 9.62 17.60
C GLN A 147 17.20 8.93 17.64
N PRO A 148 16.54 8.71 16.50
CA PRO A 148 15.24 8.06 16.48
C PRO A 148 15.33 6.57 16.81
N GLU A 149 14.21 6.00 17.24
CA GLU A 149 14.13 4.58 17.48
C GLU A 149 14.17 3.80 16.15
N ARG A 150 14.82 2.64 16.18
CA ARG A 150 14.94 1.78 14.99
C ARG A 150 13.57 1.42 14.36
N PRO A 151 12.51 1.10 15.13
CA PRO A 151 11.17 0.87 14.58
C PRO A 151 10.60 2.09 13.85
N SER A 152 10.78 3.30 14.39
CA SER A 152 10.35 4.55 13.76
C SER A 152 11.03 4.78 12.42
N CYS A 153 12.34 4.52 12.32
CA CYS A 153 13.07 4.59 11.06
C CYS A 153 12.57 3.58 10.03
N GLN A 154 12.36 2.32 10.46
CA GLN A 154 11.85 1.26 9.58
C GLN A 154 10.42 1.56 9.09
N TYR A 155 9.56 2.07 9.97
CA TYR A 155 8.22 2.53 9.61
C TYR A 155 8.28 3.64 8.56
N MET A 156 9.10 4.67 8.77
CA MET A 156 9.16 5.80 7.84
C MET A 156 9.71 5.38 6.47
N CYS A 157 10.74 4.52 6.44
CA CYS A 157 11.23 3.93 5.20
C CYS A 157 10.16 3.06 4.51
N GLN A 158 9.38 2.28 5.26
CA GLN A 158 8.26 1.49 4.73
C GLN A 158 7.19 2.42 4.14
N HIS A 159 6.87 3.51 4.84
CA HIS A 159 5.91 4.52 4.40
C HIS A 159 6.32 5.13 3.06
N CYS A 160 7.59 5.50 2.88
CA CYS A 160 8.11 5.96 1.59
C CYS A 160 7.96 4.90 0.49
N LEU A 161 8.31 3.63 0.77
CA LEU A 161 8.18 2.54 -0.20
C LEU A 161 6.73 2.30 -0.62
N VAL A 162 5.78 2.36 0.33
CA VAL A 162 4.35 2.24 0.01
C VAL A 162 3.92 3.34 -0.95
N HIS A 163 4.29 4.60 -0.70
CA HIS A 163 3.90 5.71 -1.56
C HIS A 163 4.64 5.73 -2.91
N LEU A 164 5.88 5.25 -2.97
CA LEU A 164 6.54 4.95 -4.26
C LEU A 164 5.75 3.90 -5.05
N GLY A 165 5.23 2.88 -4.36
CA GLY A 165 4.31 1.90 -4.95
C GLY A 165 2.99 2.50 -5.44
N ASP A 166 2.40 3.42 -4.67
CA ASP A 166 1.18 4.13 -5.06
C ASP A 166 1.39 4.98 -6.31
N ILE A 167 2.49 5.74 -6.34
CA ILE A 167 2.89 6.58 -7.48
C ILE A 167 3.14 5.72 -8.72
N ALA A 168 3.91 4.64 -8.60
CA ALA A 168 4.14 3.70 -9.70
C ALA A 168 2.82 3.10 -10.23
N ARG A 169 1.88 2.76 -9.33
CA ARG A 169 0.54 2.29 -9.73
C ARG A 169 -0.24 3.37 -10.48
N TYR A 170 -0.20 4.63 -10.04
CA TYR A 170 -0.85 5.74 -10.74
C TYR A 170 -0.22 6.04 -12.11
N ARG A 171 1.04 5.65 -12.32
CA ARG A 171 1.73 5.67 -13.62
C ARG A 171 1.49 4.42 -14.47
N ASN A 172 0.62 3.51 -14.02
CA ASN A 172 0.37 2.19 -14.64
C ASN A 172 1.60 1.28 -14.74
N GLN A 173 2.56 1.42 -13.81
CA GLN A 173 3.79 0.62 -13.75
C GLN A 173 3.63 -0.53 -12.75
N SER A 174 2.73 -1.48 -13.03
CA SER A 174 2.31 -2.51 -12.06
C SER A 174 3.46 -3.34 -11.49
N GLY A 175 4.44 -3.74 -12.31
CA GLY A 175 5.61 -4.51 -11.84
C GLY A 175 6.51 -3.70 -10.88
N GLN A 176 6.70 -2.41 -11.16
CA GLN A 176 7.44 -1.51 -10.27
C GLN A 176 6.68 -1.27 -8.96
N ALA A 177 5.36 -1.06 -9.04
CA ALA A 177 4.51 -0.90 -7.86
C ALA A 177 4.56 -2.14 -6.97
N GLU A 178 4.47 -3.33 -7.56
CA GLU A 178 4.56 -4.60 -6.85
C GLU A 178 5.90 -4.78 -6.15
N SER A 179 7.00 -4.43 -6.83
CA SER A 179 8.35 -4.44 -6.24
C SER A 179 8.43 -3.55 -4.99
N TYR A 180 7.95 -2.31 -5.08
CA TYR A 180 7.93 -1.39 -3.94
C TYR A 180 7.11 -1.93 -2.77
N TYR A 181 5.90 -2.44 -3.01
CA TYR A 181 5.08 -3.00 -1.94
C TYR A 181 5.68 -4.26 -1.31
N ARG A 182 6.36 -5.11 -2.09
CA ARG A 182 7.10 -6.27 -1.55
C ARG A 182 8.24 -5.83 -0.65
N HIS A 183 9.03 -4.83 -1.04
CA HIS A 183 10.10 -4.30 -0.19
C HIS A 183 9.56 -3.61 1.06
N ALA A 184 8.43 -2.90 0.94
CA ALA A 184 7.73 -2.35 2.09
C ALA A 184 7.31 -3.47 3.06
N ALA A 185 6.68 -4.54 2.55
CA ALA A 185 6.25 -5.69 3.37
C ALA A 185 7.41 -6.41 4.06
N GLN A 186 8.58 -6.49 3.42
CA GLN A 186 9.78 -7.10 4.02
C GLN A 186 10.36 -6.25 5.15
N LEU A 187 10.25 -4.92 5.08
CA LEU A 187 10.86 -4.02 6.04
C LEU A 187 10.14 -4.01 7.40
N VAL A 188 8.81 -3.97 7.38
CA VAL A 188 7.98 -4.10 8.59
C VAL A 188 6.83 -5.08 8.31
N PRO A 189 7.06 -6.40 8.46
CA PRO A 189 6.08 -7.45 8.13
C PRO A 189 4.84 -7.44 9.03
N SER A 190 4.89 -6.74 10.16
CA SER A 190 3.77 -6.58 11.09
C SER A 190 2.73 -5.54 10.63
N ASN A 191 3.01 -4.75 9.60
CA ASN A 191 2.06 -3.76 9.06
C ASN A 191 1.23 -4.36 7.91
N GLY A 192 -0.09 -4.26 8.01
CA GLY A 192 -1.03 -4.77 7.01
C GLY A 192 -1.03 -3.99 5.69
N GLN A 193 -0.68 -2.69 5.73
CA GLN A 193 -0.88 -1.78 4.59
C GLN A 193 -0.23 -2.25 3.27
N PRO A 194 1.05 -2.69 3.23
CA PRO A 194 1.65 -3.16 1.98
C PRO A 194 0.93 -4.36 1.38
N TYR A 195 0.44 -5.29 2.22
CA TYR A 195 -0.32 -6.45 1.75
C TYR A 195 -1.67 -6.04 1.15
N ASN A 196 -2.37 -5.06 1.75
CA ASN A 196 -3.58 -4.50 1.14
C ASN A 196 -3.31 -3.94 -0.27
N GLN A 197 -2.16 -3.26 -0.47
CA GLN A 197 -1.81 -2.72 -1.78
C GLN A 197 -1.45 -3.81 -2.80
N LEU A 198 -0.77 -4.88 -2.37
CA LEU A 198 -0.52 -6.07 -3.20
C LEU A 198 -1.83 -6.76 -3.60
N ALA A 199 -2.83 -6.82 -2.71
CA ALA A 199 -4.16 -7.35 -3.03
C ALA A 199 -4.86 -6.52 -4.11
N ILE A 200 -4.74 -5.19 -4.06
CA ILE A 200 -5.31 -4.30 -5.08
C ILE A 200 -4.64 -4.55 -6.45
N LEU A 201 -3.32 -4.71 -6.49
CA LEU A 201 -2.61 -5.04 -7.73
C LEU A 201 -3.03 -6.41 -8.28
N ALA A 202 -3.07 -7.44 -7.44
CA ALA A 202 -3.53 -8.78 -7.82
C ALA A 202 -4.98 -8.76 -8.33
N SER A 203 -5.84 -7.97 -7.69
CA SER A 203 -7.24 -7.82 -8.13
C SER A 203 -7.33 -7.15 -9.49
N ALA A 204 -6.48 -6.15 -9.77
CA ALA A 204 -6.46 -5.46 -11.06
C ALA A 204 -5.98 -6.38 -12.20
N SER A 205 -5.14 -7.38 -11.91
CA SER A 205 -4.69 -8.39 -12.88
C SER A 205 -5.62 -9.61 -12.98
N GLY A 206 -6.72 -9.65 -12.22
CA GLY A 206 -7.66 -10.77 -12.20
C GLY A 206 -7.19 -12.01 -11.43
N ASP A 207 -6.09 -11.92 -10.67
CA ASP A 207 -5.62 -13.03 -9.84
C ASP A 207 -6.40 -13.09 -8.52
N VAL A 208 -7.52 -13.80 -8.56
CA VAL A 208 -8.45 -13.92 -7.42
C VAL A 208 -7.86 -14.65 -6.22
N LEU A 209 -6.91 -15.58 -6.44
CA LEU A 209 -6.27 -16.32 -5.34
C LEU A 209 -5.31 -15.41 -4.59
N SER A 210 -4.41 -14.72 -5.32
CA SER A 210 -3.48 -13.78 -4.70
C SER A 210 -4.20 -12.60 -4.08
N THR A 211 -5.32 -12.15 -4.66
CA THR A 211 -6.17 -11.11 -4.07
C THR A 211 -6.67 -11.51 -2.69
N ALA A 212 -7.29 -12.69 -2.58
CA ALA A 212 -7.78 -13.20 -1.30
C ALA A 212 -6.64 -13.41 -0.31
N PHE A 213 -5.55 -14.05 -0.75
CA PHE A 213 -4.34 -14.26 0.05
C PHE A 213 -3.82 -12.96 0.65
N TYR A 214 -3.61 -11.92 -0.16
CA TYR A 214 -3.05 -10.66 0.32
C TYR A 214 -3.99 -9.87 1.23
N TYR A 215 -5.30 -9.90 0.98
CA TYR A 215 -6.25 -9.32 1.93
C TYR A 215 -6.25 -10.06 3.27
N CYS A 216 -6.23 -11.40 3.26
CA CYS A 216 -6.08 -12.18 4.48
C CYS A 216 -4.74 -11.88 5.17
N ARG A 217 -3.62 -11.80 4.43
CA ARG A 217 -2.30 -11.39 4.97
C ARG A 217 -2.34 -10.02 5.63
N SER A 218 -3.04 -9.06 5.05
CA SER A 218 -3.20 -7.71 5.58
C SER A 218 -3.96 -7.66 6.92
N LEU A 219 -4.85 -8.63 7.15
CA LEU A 219 -5.54 -8.83 8.43
C LEU A 219 -4.70 -9.66 9.40
N ALA A 220 -3.88 -10.55 8.85
CA ALA A 220 -3.10 -11.56 9.54
C ALA A 220 -1.73 -11.08 10.04
N VAL A 221 -1.70 -9.95 10.74
CA VAL A 221 -0.49 -9.28 11.24
C VAL A 221 -0.76 -8.54 12.56
N LYS A 222 0.30 -8.06 13.24
CA LYS A 222 0.16 -7.32 14.51
C LYS A 222 -0.59 -5.99 14.36
N CYS A 223 -0.40 -5.31 13.23
CA CYS A 223 -1.06 -4.04 12.91
C CYS A 223 -1.90 -4.19 11.63
N PRO A 224 -3.11 -4.77 11.72
CA PRO A 224 -3.97 -4.98 10.56
C PRO A 224 -4.32 -3.67 9.84
N PHE A 225 -4.47 -3.72 8.52
CA PHE A 225 -4.99 -2.55 7.78
C PHE A 225 -6.52 -2.49 7.88
N PRO A 226 -7.11 -1.42 8.45
CA PRO A 226 -8.56 -1.38 8.76
C PRO A 226 -9.47 -1.62 7.54
N GLY A 227 -9.05 -1.17 6.35
CA GLY A 227 -9.85 -1.33 5.12
C GLY A 227 -9.86 -2.75 4.53
N SER A 228 -8.97 -3.64 4.96
CA SER A 228 -8.82 -4.97 4.33
C SER A 228 -9.99 -5.90 4.61
N GLY A 229 -10.62 -5.82 5.78
CA GLY A 229 -11.78 -6.66 6.13
C GLY A 229 -12.97 -6.38 5.22
N THR A 230 -13.27 -5.10 4.98
CA THR A 230 -14.33 -4.66 4.07
C THR A 230 -14.03 -5.06 2.62
N ASN A 231 -12.77 -4.90 2.18
CA ASN A 231 -12.36 -5.29 0.83
C ASN A 231 -12.45 -6.81 0.62
N LEU A 232 -12.00 -7.61 1.59
CA LEU A 232 -12.09 -9.07 1.57
C LEU A 232 -13.55 -9.52 1.52
N ARG A 233 -14.40 -8.98 2.41
CA ARG A 233 -15.84 -9.27 2.44
C ARG A 233 -16.49 -9.02 1.08
N ARG A 234 -16.24 -7.85 0.47
CA ARG A 234 -16.77 -7.50 -0.85
C ARG A 234 -16.32 -8.51 -1.93
N GLN A 235 -15.05 -8.89 -1.92
CA GLN A 235 -14.51 -9.86 -2.88
C GLN A 235 -15.13 -11.25 -2.69
N LEU A 236 -15.22 -11.74 -1.45
CA LEU A 236 -15.79 -13.05 -1.12
C LEU A 236 -17.30 -13.10 -1.41
N SER A 237 -18.05 -12.02 -1.15
CA SER A 237 -19.47 -11.93 -1.52
C SER A 237 -19.68 -12.07 -3.02
N LYS A 238 -18.81 -11.49 -3.85
CA LYS A 238 -18.86 -11.67 -5.31
C LYS A 238 -18.58 -13.13 -5.71
N ILE A 239 -17.65 -13.79 -5.04
CA ILE A 239 -17.30 -15.21 -5.31
C ILE A 239 -18.43 -16.15 -4.88
N LEU A 240 -19.10 -15.85 -3.76
CA LEU A 240 -20.20 -16.66 -3.23
C LEU A 240 -21.37 -16.80 -4.22
N GLY A 241 -21.66 -15.74 -4.99
CA GLY A 241 -22.67 -15.76 -6.04
C GLY A 241 -22.25 -16.47 -7.34
N GLY A 242 -21.03 -17.01 -7.40
CA GLY A 242 -20.52 -17.73 -8.57
C GLY A 242 -21.02 -19.18 -8.67
N ASP A 243 -21.05 -19.67 -9.91
CA ASP A 243 -21.41 -21.05 -10.21
C ASP A 243 -20.44 -22.07 -9.60
N GLU A 244 -20.98 -23.22 -9.24
CA GLU A 244 -20.18 -24.35 -8.79
C GLU A 244 -19.76 -25.25 -9.95
N PRO A 245 -18.61 -25.92 -9.84
CA PRO A 245 -18.20 -26.88 -10.84
C PRO A 245 -19.21 -28.04 -10.91
N ARG A 246 -19.69 -28.39 -12.10
CA ARG A 246 -20.64 -29.50 -12.28
C ARG A 246 -19.98 -30.79 -12.77
N HIS A 247 -18.73 -30.70 -13.20
CA HIS A 247 -18.00 -31.80 -13.83
C HIS A 247 -17.05 -32.50 -12.84
N ALA A 248 -16.77 -33.78 -13.11
CA ALA A 248 -15.83 -34.58 -12.32
C ALA A 248 -14.36 -34.12 -12.51
N LYS A 249 -14.04 -33.49 -13.64
CA LYS A 249 -12.75 -32.86 -13.91
C LYS A 249 -12.97 -31.37 -14.12
N ILE A 250 -12.11 -30.56 -13.54
CA ILE A 250 -12.22 -29.09 -13.55
C ILE A 250 -10.87 -28.48 -13.90
N SER A 251 -10.89 -27.25 -14.38
CA SER A 251 -9.68 -26.46 -14.61
C SER A 251 -9.10 -25.93 -13.28
N THR A 252 -7.83 -25.54 -13.30
CA THR A 252 -7.17 -24.88 -12.15
C THR A 252 -7.92 -23.61 -11.72
N SER A 253 -8.51 -22.87 -12.68
CA SER A 253 -9.30 -21.66 -12.39
C SER A 253 -10.59 -21.98 -11.65
N GLU A 254 -11.30 -23.04 -12.05
CA GLU A 254 -12.50 -23.52 -11.37
C GLU A 254 -12.19 -24.05 -9.97
N LEU A 255 -11.09 -24.80 -9.81
CA LEU A 255 -10.62 -25.24 -8.50
C LEU A 255 -10.39 -24.05 -7.56
N ILE A 256 -9.65 -23.03 -8.03
CA ILE A 256 -9.36 -21.83 -7.24
C ILE A 256 -10.67 -21.11 -6.85
N LYS A 257 -11.59 -20.92 -7.79
CA LYS A 257 -12.87 -20.26 -7.50
C LYS A 257 -13.70 -21.05 -6.49
N PHE A 258 -13.75 -22.37 -6.62
CA PHE A 258 -14.50 -23.24 -5.71
C PHE A 258 -13.88 -23.27 -4.31
N LEU A 259 -12.55 -23.29 -4.20
CA LEU A 259 -11.83 -23.15 -2.93
C LEU A 259 -12.10 -21.79 -2.28
N LEU A 260 -12.08 -20.70 -3.05
CA LEU A 260 -12.41 -19.38 -2.51
C LEU A 260 -13.89 -19.27 -2.12
N LYS A 261 -14.80 -19.96 -2.81
CA LYS A 261 -16.21 -20.04 -2.43
C LYS A 261 -16.38 -20.75 -1.08
N PHE A 262 -15.65 -21.84 -0.83
CA PHE A 262 -15.61 -22.50 0.46
C PHE A 262 -15.14 -21.55 1.58
N HIS A 263 -14.04 -20.81 1.36
CA HIS A 263 -13.60 -19.79 2.33
C HIS A 263 -14.59 -18.64 2.48
N ALA A 264 -15.33 -18.28 1.43
CA ALA A 264 -16.39 -17.28 1.51
C ALA A 264 -17.55 -17.73 2.40
N CYS A 265 -17.98 -19.00 2.30
CA CYS A 265 -18.99 -19.58 3.17
C CYS A 265 -18.59 -19.48 4.65
N ILE A 266 -17.33 -19.84 4.96
CA ILE A 266 -16.77 -19.75 6.32
C ILE A 266 -16.72 -18.31 6.81
N TYR A 267 -16.04 -17.42 6.08
CA TYR A 267 -15.78 -16.05 6.53
C TYR A 267 -17.05 -15.18 6.61
N LEU A 268 -18.08 -15.52 5.83
CA LEU A 268 -19.35 -14.78 5.81
C LEU A 268 -20.45 -15.45 6.62
N HIS A 269 -20.18 -16.61 7.24
CA HIS A 269 -21.17 -17.44 7.94
C HIS A 269 -22.41 -17.71 7.06
N LYS A 270 -22.17 -18.29 5.88
CA LYS A 270 -23.20 -18.63 4.89
C LYS A 270 -23.06 -20.09 4.45
N ASN A 271 -24.19 -20.71 4.10
CA ASN A 271 -24.28 -22.07 3.56
C ASN A 271 -23.52 -23.13 4.39
N GLU A 272 -23.60 -23.06 5.71
CA GLU A 272 -22.83 -23.95 6.61
C GLU A 272 -23.16 -25.43 6.41
N SER A 273 -24.41 -25.76 6.06
CA SER A 273 -24.85 -27.12 5.74
C SER A 273 -24.16 -27.73 4.51
N GLU A 274 -23.63 -26.90 3.61
CA GLU A 274 -22.98 -27.35 2.37
C GLU A 274 -21.47 -27.58 2.56
N LEU A 275 -20.87 -27.08 3.65
CA LEU A 275 -19.42 -27.11 3.86
C LEU A 275 -18.83 -28.52 3.80
N SER A 276 -19.49 -29.51 4.43
CA SER A 276 -19.02 -30.90 4.41
C SER A 276 -18.92 -31.44 2.98
N VAL A 277 -19.96 -31.20 2.16
CA VAL A 277 -19.99 -31.63 0.76
C VAL A 277 -18.94 -30.90 -0.08
N MET A 278 -18.72 -29.61 0.18
CA MET A 278 -17.69 -28.83 -0.49
C MET A 278 -16.28 -29.38 -0.19
N VAL A 279 -16.00 -29.77 1.06
CA VAL A 279 -14.70 -30.33 1.47
C VAL A 279 -14.41 -31.63 0.76
N ASP A 280 -15.38 -32.55 0.67
CA ASP A 280 -15.20 -33.83 -0.03
C ASP A 280 -14.85 -33.61 -1.51
N ARG A 281 -15.59 -32.72 -2.18
CA ARG A 281 -15.36 -32.36 -3.58
C ARG A 281 -14.02 -31.66 -3.78
N LEU A 282 -13.69 -30.68 -2.94
CA LEU A 282 -12.40 -29.98 -2.97
C LEU A 282 -11.24 -30.94 -2.79
N SER A 283 -11.35 -31.90 -1.87
CA SER A 283 -10.31 -32.91 -1.62
C SER A 283 -10.05 -33.75 -2.87
N GLY A 284 -11.11 -34.21 -3.54
CA GLY A 284 -10.99 -34.95 -4.80
C GLY A 284 -10.33 -34.14 -5.92
N TYR A 285 -10.78 -32.90 -6.13
CA TYR A 285 -10.22 -32.03 -7.16
C TYR A 285 -8.75 -31.66 -6.86
N LEU A 286 -8.45 -31.26 -5.62
CA LEU A 286 -7.11 -30.85 -5.22
C LEU A 286 -6.10 -32.00 -5.37
N HIS A 287 -6.49 -33.22 -4.99
CA HIS A 287 -5.67 -34.42 -5.17
C HIS A 287 -5.33 -34.68 -6.65
N ALA A 288 -6.31 -34.54 -7.54
CA ALA A 288 -6.09 -34.68 -8.98
C ALA A 288 -5.13 -33.60 -9.52
N HIS A 289 -5.30 -32.34 -9.11
CA HIS A 289 -4.46 -31.23 -9.55
C HIS A 289 -3.02 -31.31 -9.02
N LEU A 290 -2.82 -31.80 -7.79
CA LEU A 290 -1.51 -32.03 -7.20
C LEU A 290 -0.77 -33.17 -7.90
N ARG A 291 -1.45 -34.29 -8.16
CA ARG A 291 -0.88 -35.42 -8.92
C ARG A 291 -0.48 -35.02 -10.34
N ALA A 292 -1.30 -34.19 -10.98
CA ALA A 292 -1.03 -33.69 -12.33
C ALA A 292 0.06 -32.59 -12.39
N GLY A 293 0.53 -32.07 -11.23
CA GLY A 293 1.51 -30.98 -11.20
C GLY A 293 1.00 -29.65 -11.77
N SER A 294 -0.32 -29.47 -11.84
CA SER A 294 -0.98 -28.33 -12.48
C SER A 294 -1.02 -27.05 -11.64
N LEU A 295 -0.60 -27.13 -10.36
CA LEU A 295 -0.56 -26.02 -9.41
C LEU A 295 0.87 -25.55 -9.19
N SER A 296 1.08 -24.23 -9.21
CA SER A 296 2.38 -23.66 -8.88
C SER A 296 2.65 -23.72 -7.37
N ARG A 297 3.93 -23.72 -6.99
CA ARG A 297 4.35 -23.63 -5.57
C ARG A 297 3.73 -22.45 -4.83
N GLN A 298 3.59 -21.31 -5.52
CA GLN A 298 2.96 -20.12 -4.96
C GLN A 298 1.46 -20.33 -4.73
N GLN A 299 0.74 -20.92 -5.69
CA GLN A 299 -0.69 -21.19 -5.54
C GLN A 299 -0.95 -22.13 -4.34
N ILE A 300 -0.17 -23.20 -4.22
CA ILE A 300 -0.26 -24.13 -3.08
C ILE A 300 -0.01 -23.38 -1.76
N SER A 301 1.03 -22.53 -1.71
CA SER A 301 1.33 -21.74 -0.50
C SER A 301 0.19 -20.78 -0.13
N HIS A 302 -0.43 -20.13 -1.12
CA HIS A 302 -1.59 -19.27 -0.89
C HIS A 302 -2.80 -20.05 -0.39
N MET A 303 -3.09 -21.22 -0.96
CA MET A 303 -4.19 -22.10 -0.52
C MET A 303 -3.98 -22.56 0.93
N ILE A 304 -2.78 -23.01 1.29
CA ILE A 304 -2.44 -23.39 2.67
C ILE A 304 -2.63 -22.20 3.61
N PHE A 305 -2.16 -21.01 3.23
CA PHE A 305 -2.33 -19.82 4.05
C PHE A 305 -3.81 -19.48 4.29
N LEU A 306 -4.67 -19.59 3.27
CA LEU A 306 -6.10 -19.33 3.42
C LEU A 306 -6.79 -20.33 4.37
N ASN A 307 -6.38 -21.60 4.36
CA ASN A 307 -6.83 -22.60 5.33
C ASN A 307 -6.44 -22.21 6.76
N LEU A 308 -5.18 -21.83 6.98
CA LEU A 308 -4.70 -21.40 8.30
C LEU A 308 -5.40 -20.13 8.78
N PHE A 309 -5.60 -19.15 7.89
CA PHE A 309 -6.34 -17.93 8.20
C PHE A 309 -7.79 -18.24 8.61
N SER A 310 -8.46 -19.13 7.89
CA SER A 310 -9.86 -19.50 8.20
C SER A 310 -9.96 -20.23 9.53
N LEU A 311 -9.03 -21.14 9.83
CA LEU A 311 -8.97 -21.85 11.11
C LEU A 311 -8.77 -20.87 12.28
N HIS A 312 -7.85 -19.91 12.13
CA HIS A 312 -7.64 -18.87 13.14
C HIS A 312 -8.89 -18.02 13.34
N HIS A 313 -9.54 -17.61 12.25
CA HIS A 313 -10.74 -16.77 12.30
C HIS A 313 -11.93 -17.45 12.99
N LEU A 314 -12.00 -18.79 12.93
CA LEU A 314 -13.00 -19.59 13.62
C LEU A 314 -12.68 -19.86 15.10
N SER A 315 -11.44 -19.61 15.54
CA SER A 315 -11.04 -19.83 16.94
C SER A 315 -11.60 -18.69 17.83
N PRO A 316 -11.84 -18.94 19.13
CA PRO A 316 -12.33 -17.91 20.05
C PRO A 316 -11.51 -16.61 20.03
N ASP A 317 -10.18 -16.73 19.93
CA ASP A 317 -9.24 -15.60 19.82
C ASP A 317 -9.33 -14.83 18.48
N GLY A 318 -9.93 -15.44 17.46
CA GLY A 318 -10.16 -14.84 16.13
C GLY A 318 -11.39 -13.94 16.06
N VAL A 319 -12.36 -14.14 16.97
CA VAL A 319 -13.58 -13.33 17.08
C VAL A 319 -13.28 -11.96 17.73
N ASP A 320 -12.29 -11.90 18.61
CA ASP A 320 -11.82 -10.67 19.27
C ASP A 320 -10.81 -9.86 18.43
N GLY A 321 -10.53 -10.27 17.18
CA GLY A 321 -9.67 -9.54 16.26
C GLY A 321 -8.17 -9.55 16.60
N SER A 322 -7.74 -10.34 17.59
CA SER A 322 -6.33 -10.49 17.94
C SER A 322 -5.64 -11.52 17.05
N PHE A 323 -5.01 -11.06 15.97
CA PHE A 323 -4.16 -11.94 15.16
C PHE A 323 -2.81 -12.26 15.84
N VAL A 324 -2.40 -11.46 16.83
CA VAL A 324 -1.15 -11.66 17.57
C VAL A 324 -1.25 -11.02 18.96
N ARG A 325 -1.17 -11.82 20.03
CA ARG A 325 -0.44 -11.41 21.24
C ARG A 325 1.00 -11.88 21.07
#